data_AF-A0A1Q9VWA6-F1
#
_entry.id   AF-A0A1Q9VWA6-F1
#
_cell.length_a   1.000
_cell.length_b   1.000
_cell.length_c   1.000
_cell.angle_alpha   90.00
_cell.angle_beta   90.00
_cell.angle_gamma   90.00
#
_symmetry.space_group_name_H-M   'P 1'
#
loop_
_entity.id
_entity.type
_entity.pdbx_description
1 polymer ?
#
loop_
_entity_poly.entity_id
_entity_poly.type
_entity_poly.pdbx_seq_one_letter_code
_entity_poly.pdbx_strand_id
1 'polypeptide(L)'
;MTTSTPTGPAAPLAGVPDELRPAVDAAKERVAALHAELPRWELVVWTAGNVSERVRGAAQDGSQDLLVIKPSGVSYDDITPEAMVVCDLDGELVEGDRAPSSDTAAHAYVYRHMPEVGGVVHTHSTYATAWAARGEAVPCVLTMMADEFGGDIPVGPFALIGDDSIGRGIVETLRESRSPAVLMRNHGPFTIGKDARAAVKAAVMCEEVARTVHVSRQLGEPTRIAQSDVDSLYARYQNVYGQQPTPR
;
A
#
# COMPACT_ATOMS: atom_id res chain seq x y z
N MET A 1 -17.48 -31.47 -19.01
CA MET A 1 -16.66 -32.29 -18.10
C MET A 1 -15.20 -32.12 -18.50
N THR A 2 -14.53 -31.11 -17.97
CA THR A 2 -13.09 -30.89 -18.14
C THR A 2 -12.39 -31.48 -16.94
N THR A 3 -11.70 -32.60 -17.14
CA THR A 3 -10.91 -33.28 -16.13
C THR A 3 -9.73 -32.40 -15.74
N SER A 4 -9.71 -31.91 -14.49
CA SER A 4 -8.53 -31.29 -13.91
C SER A 4 -7.45 -32.34 -13.71
N THR A 5 -6.34 -32.18 -14.41
CA THR A 5 -5.12 -32.96 -14.18
C THR A 5 -4.64 -32.71 -12.74
N PRO A 6 -4.21 -33.73 -11.97
CA PRO A 6 -3.62 -33.50 -10.66
C PRO A 6 -2.30 -32.75 -10.88
N THR A 7 -2.18 -31.56 -10.30
CA THR A 7 -0.90 -30.86 -10.19
C THR A 7 0.05 -31.76 -9.40
N GLY A 8 1.24 -32.01 -9.96
CA GLY A 8 2.30 -32.71 -9.26
C GLY A 8 2.68 -32.00 -7.94
N PRO A 9 3.45 -32.65 -7.06
CA PRO A 9 3.87 -32.02 -5.80
C PRO A 9 4.58 -30.69 -6.12
N ALA A 10 4.13 -29.62 -5.48
CA ALA A 10 4.75 -28.31 -5.58
C ALA A 10 6.24 -28.43 -5.24
N ALA A 11 7.09 -27.67 -5.95
CA ALA A 11 8.50 -27.61 -5.62
C ALA A 11 8.66 -27.20 -4.15
N PRO A 12 9.63 -27.76 -3.40
CA PRO A 12 9.87 -27.35 -2.02
C PRO A 12 10.17 -25.85 -1.98
N LEU A 13 9.54 -25.14 -1.04
CA LEU A 13 9.75 -23.71 -0.84
C LEU A 13 11.23 -23.44 -0.56
N ALA A 14 11.75 -22.32 -1.07
CA ALA A 14 13.14 -21.92 -0.86
C ALA A 14 13.50 -21.71 0.63
N GLY A 15 12.50 -21.41 1.46
CA GLY A 15 12.67 -21.11 2.87
C GLY A 15 13.25 -19.71 3.11
N VAL A 16 12.94 -19.13 4.27
CA VAL A 16 13.51 -17.85 4.68
C VAL A 16 14.96 -18.09 5.15
N PRO A 17 15.95 -17.32 4.63
CA PRO A 17 17.33 -17.40 5.11
C PRO A 17 17.44 -17.14 6.62
N ASP A 18 18.31 -17.89 7.31
CA ASP A 18 18.46 -17.84 8.77
C ASP A 18 18.77 -16.42 9.28
N GLU A 19 19.56 -15.65 8.53
CA GLU A 19 19.90 -14.27 8.85
C GLU A 19 18.71 -13.31 8.79
N LEU A 20 17.67 -13.62 7.99
CA LEU A 20 16.47 -12.80 7.86
C LEU A 20 15.35 -13.23 8.82
N ARG A 21 15.45 -14.41 9.44
CA ARG A 21 14.42 -14.97 10.32
C ARG A 21 13.90 -13.97 11.36
N PRO A 22 14.74 -13.30 12.18
CA PRO A 22 14.24 -12.36 13.19
C PRO A 22 13.49 -11.16 12.58
N ALA A 23 13.93 -10.69 11.42
CA ALA A 23 13.31 -9.55 10.74
C ALA A 23 11.97 -9.94 10.10
N VAL A 24 11.88 -11.14 9.52
CA VAL A 24 10.65 -11.71 8.99
C VAL A 24 9.62 -11.94 10.09
N ASP A 25 10.00 -12.58 11.20
CA ASP A 25 9.08 -12.85 12.30
C ASP A 25 8.53 -11.53 12.88
N ALA A 26 9.39 -10.54 13.07
CA ALA A 26 8.96 -9.21 13.54
C ALA A 26 8.06 -8.49 12.51
N ALA A 27 8.30 -8.67 11.20
CA ALA A 27 7.44 -8.12 10.15
C ALA A 27 6.08 -8.84 10.12
N LYS A 28 6.02 -10.16 10.33
CA LYS A 28 4.75 -10.90 10.47
C LYS A 28 3.91 -10.36 11.61
N GLU A 29 4.50 -10.12 12.77
CA GLU A 29 3.81 -9.50 13.91
C GLU A 29 3.27 -8.10 13.56
N ARG A 30 4.12 -7.23 12.98
CA ARG A 30 3.72 -5.87 12.60
C ARG A 30 2.61 -5.85 11.56
N VAL A 31 2.76 -6.63 10.48
CA VAL A 31 1.80 -6.69 9.38
C VAL A 31 0.47 -7.24 9.89
N ALA A 32 0.47 -8.31 10.68
CA ALA A 32 -0.75 -8.85 11.27
C ALA A 32 -1.46 -7.80 12.16
N ALA A 33 -0.73 -7.10 13.03
CA ALA A 33 -1.29 -6.06 13.88
C ALA A 33 -1.83 -4.86 13.07
N LEU A 34 -1.12 -4.44 12.02
CA LEU A 34 -1.52 -3.31 11.18
C LEU A 34 -2.78 -3.59 10.35
N HIS A 35 -3.07 -4.85 10.02
CA HIS A 35 -4.33 -5.19 9.35
C HIS A 35 -5.55 -4.83 10.19
N ALA A 36 -5.46 -4.81 11.53
CA ALA A 36 -6.56 -4.41 12.40
C ALA A 36 -6.94 -2.92 12.24
N GLU A 37 -6.03 -2.07 11.72
CA GLU A 37 -6.34 -0.68 11.43
C GLU A 37 -7.29 -0.54 10.23
N LEU A 38 -7.24 -1.44 9.24
CA LEU A 38 -8.10 -1.34 8.06
C LEU A 38 -9.60 -1.39 8.38
N PRO A 39 -10.13 -2.38 9.15
CA PRO A 39 -11.52 -2.36 9.58
C PRO A 39 -11.80 -1.29 10.64
N ARG A 40 -10.83 -0.97 11.53
CA ARG A 40 -10.99 0.08 12.55
C ARG A 40 -11.29 1.46 11.95
N TRP A 41 -10.75 1.73 10.77
CA TRP A 41 -10.98 2.97 10.01
C TRP A 41 -11.96 2.80 8.85
N GLU A 42 -12.71 1.69 8.80
CA GLU A 42 -13.73 1.41 7.79
C GLU A 42 -13.20 1.44 6.33
N LEU A 43 -11.94 1.04 6.13
CA LEU A 43 -11.31 1.06 4.81
C LEU A 43 -11.63 -0.18 3.96
N VAL A 44 -12.11 -1.25 4.59
CA VAL A 44 -12.31 -2.56 3.95
C VAL A 44 -13.61 -3.21 4.40
N VAL A 45 -14.11 -4.12 3.56
CA VAL A 45 -15.31 -4.93 3.80
C VAL A 45 -14.97 -6.38 3.47
N TRP A 46 -15.43 -7.33 4.30
CA TRP A 46 -15.11 -8.75 4.16
C TRP A 46 -13.58 -8.98 4.13
N THR A 47 -13.07 -9.78 3.21
CA THR A 47 -11.65 -10.17 3.13
C THR A 47 -10.81 -9.22 2.27
N ALA A 48 -11.42 -8.17 1.70
CA ALA A 48 -10.79 -7.25 0.77
C ALA A 48 -9.67 -6.44 1.43
N GLY A 49 -8.74 -5.94 0.63
CA GLY A 49 -7.60 -5.16 1.09
C GLY A 49 -6.50 -5.98 1.75
N ASN A 50 -5.32 -5.38 1.81
CA ASN A 50 -4.12 -6.00 2.36
C ASN A 50 -3.07 -4.95 2.73
N VAL A 51 -2.20 -5.35 3.64
CA VAL A 51 -0.98 -4.64 4.03
C VAL A 51 0.19 -5.58 3.74
N SER A 52 1.28 -5.04 3.20
CA SER A 52 2.55 -5.75 3.14
C SER A 52 3.70 -4.91 3.70
N GLU A 53 4.73 -5.60 4.17
CA GLU A 53 5.99 -5.01 4.60
C GLU A 53 7.16 -5.69 3.91
N ARG A 54 8.12 -4.89 3.44
CA ARG A 54 9.37 -5.36 2.84
C ARG A 54 10.38 -5.65 3.95
N VAL A 55 10.99 -6.83 3.90
CA VAL A 55 12.13 -7.22 4.72
C VAL A 55 13.38 -7.15 3.84
N ARG A 56 14.35 -6.32 4.22
CA ARG A 56 15.55 -6.09 3.41
C ARG A 56 16.61 -7.15 3.68
N GLY A 57 17.14 -7.73 2.61
CA GLY A 57 18.28 -8.61 2.60
C GLY A 57 19.62 -7.86 2.67
N ALA A 58 20.73 -8.61 2.62
CA ALA A 58 22.07 -8.03 2.65
C ALA A 58 22.49 -7.42 1.30
N ALA A 59 21.93 -7.91 0.19
CA ALA A 59 22.22 -7.41 -1.14
C ALA A 59 21.64 -6.01 -1.36
N GLN A 60 22.50 -5.05 -1.73
CA GLN A 60 22.12 -3.66 -1.92
C GLN A 60 21.16 -3.41 -3.08
N ASP A 61 21.11 -4.34 -4.04
CA ASP A 61 20.20 -4.31 -5.19
C ASP A 61 18.79 -4.83 -4.85
N GLY A 62 18.57 -5.31 -3.63
CA GLY A 62 17.28 -5.83 -3.17
C GLY A 62 16.97 -7.25 -3.67
N SER A 63 17.92 -7.93 -4.32
CA SER A 63 17.74 -9.31 -4.83
C SER A 63 17.48 -10.36 -3.75
N GLN A 64 17.77 -10.03 -2.50
CA GLN A 64 17.54 -10.89 -1.33
C GLN A 64 16.39 -10.37 -0.44
N ASP A 65 15.66 -9.37 -0.91
CA ASP A 65 14.55 -8.82 -0.15
C ASP A 65 13.35 -9.75 -0.23
N LEU A 66 12.60 -9.77 0.86
CA LEU A 66 11.36 -10.51 0.99
C LEU A 66 10.21 -9.54 1.24
N LEU A 67 8.98 -9.98 1.00
CA LEU A 67 7.78 -9.27 1.40
C LEU A 67 6.92 -10.18 2.27
N VAL A 68 6.46 -9.63 3.40
CA VAL A 68 5.45 -10.26 4.25
C VAL A 68 4.11 -9.68 3.89
N ILE A 69 3.12 -10.53 3.58
CA ILE A 69 1.79 -10.11 3.14
C ILE A 69 0.71 -11.05 3.69
N LYS A 70 -0.53 -10.54 3.78
CA LYS A 70 -1.69 -11.34 4.14
C LYS A 70 -1.96 -12.45 3.11
N PRO A 71 -2.34 -13.66 3.55
CA PRO A 71 -2.81 -14.72 2.66
C PRO A 71 -4.15 -14.37 1.98
N SER A 72 -4.40 -14.95 0.81
CA SER A 72 -5.65 -14.75 0.09
C SER A 72 -6.87 -15.32 0.84
N GLY A 73 -7.99 -14.60 0.80
CA GLY A 73 -9.30 -15.08 1.29
C GLY A 73 -9.44 -15.23 2.80
N VAL A 74 -8.50 -14.74 3.61
CA VAL A 74 -8.56 -14.86 5.08
C VAL A 74 -9.37 -13.72 5.69
N SER A 75 -10.27 -14.06 6.61
CA SER A 75 -11.04 -13.09 7.41
C SER A 75 -10.11 -12.25 8.26
N TYR A 76 -10.48 -10.99 8.52
CA TYR A 76 -9.69 -10.13 9.40
C TYR A 76 -9.60 -10.67 10.83
N ASP A 77 -10.61 -11.41 11.29
CA ASP A 77 -10.61 -12.05 12.62
C ASP A 77 -9.60 -13.22 12.72
N ASP A 78 -9.20 -13.78 11.58
CA ASP A 78 -8.28 -14.93 11.48
C ASP A 78 -6.84 -14.47 11.11
N ILE A 79 -6.58 -13.16 11.09
CA ILE A 79 -5.25 -12.62 10.81
C ILE A 79 -4.38 -12.76 12.07
N THR A 80 -3.40 -13.66 11.98
CA THR A 80 -2.36 -13.83 13.00
C THR A 80 -0.98 -13.75 12.35
N PRO A 81 0.11 -13.50 13.13
CA PRO A 81 1.47 -13.53 12.60
C PRO A 81 1.80 -14.85 11.90
N GLU A 82 1.33 -15.97 12.43
CA GLU A 82 1.57 -17.32 11.88
C GLU A 82 0.82 -17.53 10.55
N ALA A 83 -0.32 -16.87 10.37
CA ALA A 83 -1.09 -16.93 9.14
C ALA A 83 -0.47 -16.10 8.00
N MET A 84 0.46 -15.18 8.30
CA MET A 84 1.13 -14.37 7.28
C MET A 84 2.00 -15.24 6.36
N VAL A 85 2.03 -14.87 5.09
CA VAL A 85 2.90 -15.51 4.10
C VAL A 85 4.09 -14.62 3.77
N VAL A 86 5.18 -15.24 3.34
CA VAL A 86 6.40 -14.58 2.91
C VAL A 86 6.63 -14.92 1.46
N CYS A 87 6.84 -13.91 0.64
CA CYS A 87 7.21 -14.06 -0.77
C CYS A 87 8.55 -13.36 -1.04
N ASP A 88 9.22 -13.75 -2.12
CA ASP A 88 10.29 -12.93 -2.69
C ASP A 88 9.70 -11.74 -3.46
N LEU A 89 10.57 -10.89 -4.03
CA LEU A 89 10.14 -9.75 -4.83
C LEU A 89 9.74 -10.09 -6.28
N ASP A 90 9.80 -11.35 -6.68
CA ASP A 90 9.16 -11.86 -7.91
C ASP A 90 7.72 -12.31 -7.65
N GLY A 91 7.32 -12.40 -6.38
CA GLY A 91 5.98 -12.78 -5.93
C GLY A 91 5.84 -14.27 -5.64
N GLU A 92 6.93 -15.03 -5.68
CA GLU A 92 6.95 -16.46 -5.42
C GLU A 92 6.92 -16.72 -3.91
N LEU A 93 6.17 -17.75 -3.50
CA LEU A 93 6.03 -18.12 -2.10
C LEU A 93 7.34 -18.69 -1.55
N VAL A 94 7.82 -18.10 -0.45
CA VAL A 94 9.04 -18.49 0.27
C VAL A 94 8.70 -19.22 1.57
N GLU A 95 7.64 -18.78 2.27
CA GLU A 95 7.15 -19.41 3.51
C GLU A 95 5.66 -19.19 3.71
N GLY A 96 4.96 -20.25 4.14
CA GLY A 96 3.55 -20.24 4.54
C GLY A 96 2.75 -21.36 3.88
N ASP A 97 1.59 -21.69 4.46
CA ASP A 97 0.76 -22.82 4.01
C ASP A 97 -0.47 -22.39 3.18
N ARG A 98 -0.59 -21.10 2.89
CA ARG A 98 -1.73 -20.51 2.17
C ARG A 98 -1.25 -19.81 0.90
N ALA A 99 -2.15 -19.69 -0.06
CA ALA A 99 -1.90 -18.89 -1.25
C ALA A 99 -1.68 -17.41 -0.85
N PRO A 100 -0.68 -16.73 -1.44
CA PRO A 100 -0.48 -15.30 -1.20
C PRO A 100 -1.63 -14.46 -1.77
N SER A 101 -1.74 -13.20 -1.34
CA SER A 101 -2.74 -12.25 -1.85
C SER A 101 -2.73 -12.17 -3.38
N SER A 102 -3.90 -11.90 -3.98
CA SER A 102 -3.99 -11.62 -5.42
C SER A 102 -3.21 -10.37 -5.84
N ASP A 103 -2.91 -9.46 -4.89
CA ASP A 103 -2.15 -8.23 -5.14
C ASP A 103 -0.64 -8.39 -4.91
N THR A 104 -0.16 -9.60 -4.57
CA THR A 104 1.27 -9.84 -4.30
C THR A 104 2.16 -9.39 -5.45
N ALA A 105 1.78 -9.68 -6.70
CA ALA A 105 2.53 -9.25 -7.88
C ALA A 105 2.66 -7.71 -7.97
N ALA A 106 1.60 -6.98 -7.61
CA ALA A 106 1.61 -5.52 -7.61
C ALA A 106 2.53 -4.97 -6.51
N HIS A 107 2.45 -5.51 -5.30
CA HIS A 107 3.28 -5.09 -4.16
C HIS A 107 4.76 -5.40 -4.42
N ALA A 108 5.06 -6.61 -4.91
CA ALA A 108 6.40 -7.03 -5.30
C ALA A 108 7.00 -6.14 -6.39
N TYR A 109 6.19 -5.77 -7.41
CA TYR A 109 6.62 -4.84 -8.45
C TYR A 109 6.96 -3.46 -7.87
N VAL A 110 6.13 -2.91 -6.99
CA VAL A 110 6.41 -1.63 -6.31
C VAL A 110 7.75 -1.70 -5.56
N TYR A 111 7.99 -2.74 -4.76
CA TYR A 111 9.25 -2.87 -4.02
C TYR A 111 10.49 -2.99 -4.92
N ARG A 112 10.40 -3.71 -6.05
CA ARG A 112 11.52 -3.80 -7.01
C ARG A 112 11.86 -2.46 -7.66
N HIS A 113 10.85 -1.63 -7.92
CA HIS A 113 11.02 -0.41 -8.72
C HIS A 113 11.02 0.88 -7.89
N MET A 114 10.75 0.81 -6.59
CA MET A 114 10.81 1.93 -5.66
C MET A 114 11.59 1.51 -4.40
N PRO A 115 12.94 1.52 -4.43
CA PRO A 115 13.79 1.03 -3.36
C PRO A 115 13.56 1.68 -1.99
N GLU A 116 13.03 2.91 -1.97
CA GLU A 116 12.67 3.68 -0.77
C GLU A 116 11.41 3.17 -0.06
N VAL A 117 10.57 2.39 -0.76
CA VAL A 117 9.30 1.88 -0.23
C VAL A 117 9.55 0.64 0.63
N GLY A 118 9.03 0.66 1.85
CA GLY A 118 9.05 -0.44 2.81
C GLY A 118 7.66 -0.98 3.17
N GLY A 119 6.59 -0.27 2.82
CA GLY A 119 5.21 -0.68 3.07
C GLY A 119 4.29 -0.37 1.89
N VAL A 120 3.35 -1.26 1.62
CA VAL A 120 2.29 -1.06 0.62
C VAL A 120 0.95 -1.49 1.20
N VAL A 121 -0.09 -0.72 0.95
CA VAL A 121 -1.46 -1.03 1.38
C VAL A 121 -2.41 -0.89 0.20
N HIS A 122 -3.33 -1.84 0.09
CA HIS A 122 -4.47 -1.77 -0.81
C HIS A 122 -5.77 -1.81 -0.02
N THR A 123 -6.74 -0.98 -0.38
CA THR A 123 -8.09 -1.00 0.20
C THR A 123 -9.14 -0.71 -0.86
N HIS A 124 -10.41 -1.02 -0.57
CA HIS A 124 -11.59 -0.60 -1.34
C HIS A 124 -12.43 0.37 -0.52
N SER A 125 -11.78 1.39 0.07
CA SER A 125 -12.45 2.36 0.92
C SER A 125 -13.44 3.21 0.12
N THR A 126 -14.58 3.54 0.72
CA THR A 126 -15.79 3.98 -0.01
C THR A 126 -15.55 5.21 -0.87
N TYR A 127 -15.00 6.28 -0.28
CA TYR A 127 -14.85 7.54 -1.00
C TYR A 127 -13.67 7.50 -1.97
N ALA A 128 -12.51 7.01 -1.56
CA ALA A 128 -11.36 6.89 -2.46
C ALA A 128 -11.71 6.03 -3.70
N THR A 129 -12.45 4.94 -3.51
CA THR A 129 -12.94 4.09 -4.60
C THR A 129 -13.96 4.81 -5.48
N ALA A 130 -14.83 5.67 -4.92
CA ALA A 130 -15.75 6.48 -5.72
C ALA A 130 -14.99 7.43 -6.66
N TRP A 131 -13.93 8.08 -6.19
CA TRP A 131 -13.04 8.91 -7.03
C TRP A 131 -12.29 8.07 -8.08
N ALA A 132 -11.80 6.89 -7.70
CA ALA A 132 -11.19 5.95 -8.62
C ALA A 132 -12.14 5.50 -9.74
N ALA A 133 -13.42 5.25 -9.42
CA ALA A 133 -14.46 4.90 -10.37
C ALA A 133 -14.83 6.05 -11.33
N ARG A 134 -14.66 7.30 -10.87
CA ARG A 134 -14.78 8.50 -11.72
C ARG A 134 -13.59 8.70 -12.65
N GLY A 135 -12.45 8.07 -12.35
CA GLY A 135 -11.20 8.33 -13.07
C GLY A 135 -10.65 9.74 -12.83
N GLU A 136 -10.99 10.34 -11.69
CA GLU A 136 -10.62 11.71 -11.31
C GLU A 136 -9.61 11.69 -10.14
N ALA A 137 -8.63 12.59 -10.18
CA ALA A 137 -7.73 12.84 -9.05
C ALA A 137 -8.49 13.54 -7.90
N VAL A 138 -8.06 13.34 -6.66
CA VAL A 138 -8.60 14.12 -5.52
C VAL A 138 -7.83 15.45 -5.42
N PRO A 139 -8.48 16.60 -5.64
CA PRO A 139 -7.80 17.90 -5.68
C PRO A 139 -7.31 18.35 -4.30
N CYS A 140 -6.10 18.90 -4.23
CA CYS A 140 -5.52 19.44 -3.01
C CYS A 140 -6.19 20.76 -2.59
N VAL A 141 -7.14 20.65 -1.64
CA VAL A 141 -7.94 21.78 -1.14
C VAL A 141 -7.86 21.94 0.38
N LEU A 142 -7.07 21.09 1.07
CA LEU A 142 -6.89 21.10 2.52
C LEU A 142 -5.42 21.00 2.88
N THR A 143 -5.02 21.66 3.98
CA THR A 143 -3.63 21.62 4.46
C THR A 143 -3.17 20.21 4.82
N MET A 144 -4.07 19.36 5.33
CA MET A 144 -3.82 17.93 5.57
C MET A 144 -3.42 17.19 4.29
N MET A 145 -3.98 17.58 3.13
CA MET A 145 -3.60 16.98 1.84
C MET A 145 -2.22 17.46 1.41
N ALA A 146 -1.96 18.76 1.55
CA ALA A 146 -0.66 19.34 1.22
C ALA A 146 0.47 18.76 2.09
N ASP A 147 0.24 18.57 3.38
CA ASP A 147 1.20 17.99 4.33
C ASP A 147 1.57 16.55 3.93
N GLU A 148 0.59 15.67 3.69
CA GLU A 148 0.83 14.24 3.45
C GLU A 148 1.15 13.90 1.99
N PHE A 149 0.37 14.44 1.04
CA PHE A 149 0.45 14.06 -0.37
C PHE A 149 1.24 15.05 -1.23
N GLY A 150 1.53 16.25 -0.71
CA GLY A 150 2.29 17.27 -1.43
C GLY A 150 1.63 17.76 -2.72
N GLY A 151 0.32 17.58 -2.85
CA GLY A 151 -0.44 17.86 -4.06
C GLY A 151 -1.73 17.05 -4.12
N ASP A 152 -2.23 16.86 -5.34
CA ASP A 152 -3.40 16.02 -5.61
C ASP A 152 -3.08 14.55 -5.35
N ILE A 153 -4.09 13.77 -4.97
CA ILE A 153 -3.98 12.31 -5.01
C ILE A 153 -4.23 11.87 -6.45
N PRO A 154 -3.20 11.40 -7.18
CA PRO A 154 -3.32 11.09 -8.60
C PRO A 154 -4.18 9.86 -8.86
N VAL A 155 -4.64 9.75 -10.11
CA VAL A 155 -5.34 8.58 -10.62
C VAL A 155 -4.45 7.83 -11.62
N GLY A 156 -4.18 6.56 -11.34
CA GLY A 156 -3.46 5.66 -12.22
C GLY A 156 -4.35 5.05 -13.32
N PRO A 157 -3.78 4.27 -14.25
CA PRO A 157 -4.53 3.62 -15.31
C PRO A 157 -5.48 2.55 -14.75
N PHE A 158 -6.40 2.08 -15.60
CA PHE A 158 -7.10 0.83 -15.35
C PHE A 158 -6.15 -0.34 -15.65
N ALA A 159 -6.16 -1.36 -14.80
CA ALA A 159 -5.39 -2.58 -14.98
C ALA A 159 -6.21 -3.78 -14.49
N LEU A 160 -6.03 -4.93 -15.14
CA LEU A 160 -6.66 -6.18 -14.71
C LEU A 160 -5.90 -6.76 -13.53
N ILE A 161 -6.63 -7.36 -12.60
CA ILE A 161 -6.04 -8.04 -11.43
C ILE A 161 -5.47 -9.38 -11.90
N GLY A 162 -4.25 -9.73 -11.44
CA GLY A 162 -3.66 -11.05 -11.62
C GLY A 162 -2.24 -11.08 -12.16
N ASP A 163 -1.68 -9.93 -12.57
CA ASP A 163 -0.28 -9.80 -12.97
C ASP A 163 0.36 -8.51 -12.39
N ASP A 164 1.54 -8.13 -12.89
CA ASP A 164 2.29 -6.96 -12.43
C ASP A 164 1.78 -5.61 -13.00
N SER A 165 0.72 -5.60 -13.81
CA SER A 165 0.23 -4.39 -14.49
C SER A 165 -0.30 -3.33 -13.52
N ILE A 166 -0.93 -3.74 -12.42
CA ILE A 166 -1.31 -2.82 -11.33
C ILE A 166 -0.06 -2.19 -10.73
N GLY A 167 0.97 -3.00 -10.45
CA GLY A 167 2.25 -2.52 -9.92
C GLY A 167 2.93 -1.50 -10.83
N ARG A 168 2.96 -1.75 -12.14
CA ARG A 168 3.45 -0.80 -13.16
C ARG A 168 2.70 0.52 -13.10
N GLY A 169 1.37 0.45 -13.11
CA GLY A 169 0.51 1.63 -13.03
C GLY A 169 0.74 2.45 -11.77
N ILE A 170 0.94 1.80 -10.62
CA ILE A 170 1.30 2.47 -9.35
C ILE A 170 2.63 3.20 -9.49
N VAL A 171 3.69 2.50 -9.90
CA VAL A 171 5.05 3.04 -9.98
C VAL A 171 5.13 4.21 -10.97
N GLU A 172 4.58 4.04 -12.17
CA GLU A 172 4.58 5.09 -13.20
C GLU A 172 3.82 6.34 -12.74
N THR A 173 2.69 6.17 -12.06
CA THR A 173 1.89 7.29 -11.56
C THR A 173 2.58 8.02 -10.40
N LEU A 174 3.15 7.25 -9.46
CA LEU A 174 3.76 7.83 -8.25
C LEU A 174 5.12 8.46 -8.51
N ARG A 175 5.86 8.06 -9.55
CA ARG A 175 7.13 8.72 -9.94
C ARG A 175 6.94 10.18 -10.37
N GLU A 176 5.76 10.51 -10.89
CA GLU A 176 5.39 11.86 -11.32
C GLU A 176 4.64 12.65 -10.22
N SER A 177 4.56 12.11 -8.99
CA SER A 177 3.83 12.71 -7.88
C SER A 177 4.63 12.65 -6.58
N ARG A 178 4.32 13.55 -5.64
CA ARG A 178 4.80 13.47 -4.25
C ARG A 178 3.90 12.61 -3.37
N SER A 179 2.71 12.26 -3.89
CA SER A 179 1.68 11.56 -3.13
C SER A 179 2.14 10.16 -2.74
N PRO A 180 2.03 9.73 -1.47
CA PRO A 180 2.16 8.33 -1.08
C PRO A 180 0.92 7.50 -1.44
N ALA A 181 -0.04 8.03 -2.20
CA ALA A 181 -1.28 7.35 -2.58
C ALA A 181 -1.58 7.53 -4.06
N VAL A 182 -2.15 6.50 -4.69
CA VAL A 182 -2.68 6.52 -6.06
C VAL A 182 -4.04 5.85 -6.09
N LEU A 183 -4.98 6.43 -6.83
CA LEU A 183 -6.27 5.81 -7.13
C LEU A 183 -6.16 5.00 -8.42
N MET A 184 -6.21 3.68 -8.36
CA MET A 184 -6.23 2.87 -9.58
C MET A 184 -7.63 2.89 -10.18
N ARG A 185 -7.76 3.38 -11.42
CA ARG A 185 -9.05 3.65 -12.07
C ARG A 185 -9.95 2.41 -12.05
N ASN A 186 -11.21 2.60 -11.63
CA ASN A 186 -12.22 1.54 -11.43
C ASN A 186 -11.85 0.42 -10.44
N HIS A 187 -10.83 0.60 -9.59
CA HIS A 187 -10.42 -0.39 -8.61
C HIS A 187 -10.47 0.17 -7.18
N GLY A 188 -9.50 0.97 -6.78
CA GLY A 188 -9.38 1.48 -5.41
C GLY A 188 -8.02 2.12 -5.15
N PRO A 189 -7.79 2.66 -3.95
CA PRO A 189 -6.50 3.22 -3.57
C PRO A 189 -5.43 2.15 -3.34
N PHE A 190 -4.21 2.50 -3.74
CA PHE A 190 -2.97 1.91 -3.25
C PHE A 190 -2.14 2.98 -2.59
N THR A 191 -1.54 2.68 -1.45
CA THR A 191 -0.65 3.60 -0.74
C THR A 191 0.69 2.97 -0.43
N ILE A 192 1.73 3.79 -0.40
CA ILE A 192 3.11 3.42 -0.13
C ILE A 192 3.64 4.15 1.09
N GLY A 193 4.69 3.61 1.71
CA GLY A 193 5.39 4.28 2.78
C GLY A 193 6.79 3.72 2.99
N LYS A 194 7.61 4.43 3.77
CA LYS A 194 8.93 3.94 4.20
C LYS A 194 8.87 2.65 5.01
N ASP A 195 7.71 2.36 5.59
CA ASP A 195 7.35 1.15 6.34
C ASP A 195 5.84 0.91 6.20
N ALA A 196 5.35 -0.26 6.63
CA ALA A 196 3.94 -0.63 6.55
C ALA A 196 3.02 0.30 7.36
N ARG A 197 3.50 0.84 8.49
CA ARG A 197 2.71 1.77 9.31
C ARG A 197 2.47 3.08 8.58
N ALA A 198 3.48 3.62 7.91
CA ALA A 198 3.36 4.82 7.08
C ALA A 198 2.40 4.60 5.91
N ALA A 199 2.44 3.43 5.26
CA ALA A 199 1.51 3.09 4.19
C ALA A 199 0.05 3.00 4.70
N VAL A 200 -0.19 2.38 5.87
CA VAL A 200 -1.51 2.36 6.52
C VAL A 200 -1.98 3.78 6.87
N LYS A 201 -1.11 4.62 7.42
CA LYS A 201 -1.43 6.03 7.70
C LYS A 201 -1.87 6.76 6.43
N ALA A 202 -1.15 6.60 5.34
CA ALA A 202 -1.49 7.19 4.04
C ALA A 202 -2.85 6.68 3.53
N ALA A 203 -3.19 5.40 3.72
CA ALA A 203 -4.49 4.85 3.34
C ALA A 203 -5.65 5.48 4.13
N VAL A 204 -5.49 5.59 5.46
CA VAL A 204 -6.48 6.26 6.33
C VAL A 204 -6.68 7.72 5.91
N MET A 205 -5.58 8.45 5.69
CA MET A 205 -5.64 9.85 5.28
C MET A 205 -6.25 10.01 3.88
N CYS A 206 -5.96 9.09 2.95
CA CYS A 206 -6.50 9.10 1.58
C CYS A 206 -8.01 9.00 1.59
N GLU A 207 -8.58 8.06 2.34
CA GLU A 207 -10.04 7.93 2.48
C GLU A 207 -10.66 9.17 3.12
N GLU A 208 -10.07 9.70 4.20
CA GLU A 208 -10.63 10.84 4.93
C GLU A 208 -10.65 12.12 4.08
N VAL A 209 -9.59 12.40 3.33
CA VAL A 209 -9.57 13.57 2.45
C VAL A 209 -10.45 13.36 1.22
N ALA A 210 -10.50 12.14 0.65
CA ALA A 210 -11.41 11.83 -0.45
C ALA A 210 -12.89 12.03 -0.05
N ARG A 211 -13.24 11.62 1.17
CA ARG A 211 -14.55 11.86 1.80
C ARG A 211 -14.84 13.34 1.97
N THR A 212 -13.90 14.07 2.56
CA THR A 212 -14.07 15.50 2.84
C THR A 212 -14.25 16.29 1.55
N VAL A 213 -13.44 16.03 0.52
CA VAL A 213 -13.58 16.72 -0.78
C VAL A 213 -14.89 16.34 -1.47
N HIS A 214 -15.31 15.07 -1.40
CA HIS A 214 -16.59 14.64 -1.97
C HIS A 214 -17.77 15.37 -1.32
N VAL A 215 -17.80 15.46 0.01
CA VAL A 215 -18.86 16.18 0.75
C VAL A 215 -18.79 17.68 0.45
N SER A 216 -17.58 18.26 0.40
CA SER A 216 -17.36 19.68 0.07
C SER A 216 -17.95 20.06 -1.29
N ARG A 217 -17.83 19.19 -2.30
CA ARG A 217 -18.41 19.40 -3.64
C ARG A 217 -19.93 19.57 -3.65
N GLN A 218 -20.63 19.12 -2.60
CA GLN A 218 -22.08 19.35 -2.45
C GLN A 218 -22.42 20.83 -2.17
N LEU A 219 -21.43 21.63 -1.74
CA LEU A 219 -21.56 23.06 -1.46
C LEU A 219 -21.05 23.95 -2.62
N GLY A 220 -20.54 23.34 -3.71
CA GLY A 220 -19.92 24.03 -4.85
C GLY A 220 -18.48 23.56 -5.09
N GLU A 221 -17.79 24.18 -6.05
CA GLU A 221 -16.40 23.82 -6.35
C GLU A 221 -15.47 24.30 -5.23
N PRO A 222 -14.68 23.41 -4.59
CA PRO A 222 -13.77 23.81 -3.52
C PRO A 222 -12.59 24.62 -4.05
N THR A 223 -12.21 25.66 -3.31
CA THR A 223 -11.04 26.49 -3.62
C THR A 223 -9.75 25.71 -3.39
N ARG A 224 -8.88 25.66 -4.41
CA ARG A 224 -7.56 25.01 -4.32
C ARG A 224 -6.58 25.83 -3.50
N ILE A 225 -5.68 25.15 -2.81
CA ILE A 225 -4.52 25.78 -2.17
C ILE A 225 -3.54 26.21 -3.26
N ALA A 226 -2.94 27.39 -3.15
CA ALA A 226 -1.91 27.84 -4.08
C ALA A 226 -0.70 26.90 -4.04
N GLN A 227 -0.10 26.61 -5.20
CA GLN A 227 0.98 25.62 -5.28
C GLN A 227 2.18 25.97 -4.36
N SER A 228 2.51 27.25 -4.22
CA SER A 228 3.57 27.71 -3.31
C SER A 228 3.30 27.37 -1.84
N ASP A 229 2.03 27.39 -1.44
CA ASP A 229 1.62 27.03 -0.08
C ASP A 229 1.63 25.51 0.08
N VAL A 230 1.19 24.76 -0.93
CA VAL A 230 1.31 23.29 -0.95
C VAL A 230 2.77 22.87 -0.78
N ASP A 231 3.68 23.47 -1.54
CA ASP A 231 5.12 23.18 -1.47
C ASP A 231 5.70 23.50 -0.08
N SER A 232 5.28 24.62 0.51
CA SER A 232 5.72 25.05 1.84
C SER A 232 5.22 24.12 2.96
N LEU A 233 3.95 23.71 2.88
CA LEU A 233 3.31 22.80 3.82
C LEU A 233 3.97 21.42 3.77
N TYR A 234 4.13 20.87 2.57
CA TYR A 234 4.79 19.59 2.34
C TYR A 234 6.22 19.60 2.90
N ALA A 235 7.02 20.62 2.55
CA ALA A 235 8.40 20.72 3.04
C ALA A 235 8.49 20.78 4.57
N ARG A 236 7.59 21.53 5.23
CA ARG A 236 7.52 21.60 6.69
C ARG A 236 7.13 20.25 7.30
N TYR A 237 6.13 19.57 6.74
CA TYR A 237 5.65 18.29 7.25
C TYR A 237 6.73 17.20 7.17
N GLN A 238 7.45 17.12 6.04
CA GLN A 238 8.48 16.10 5.83
C GLN A 238 9.75 16.33 6.68
N ASN A 239 10.09 17.58 7.02
CA ASN A 239 11.41 17.91 7.60
C ASN A 239 11.38 18.49 9.03
N VAL A 240 10.28 19.09 9.46
CA VAL A 240 10.22 19.87 10.70
C VAL A 240 9.21 19.28 11.70
N TYR A 241 8.09 18.76 11.19
CA TYR A 241 7.01 18.27 12.05
C TYR A 241 7.47 17.05 12.87
N GLY A 242 7.28 17.13 14.20
CA GLY A 242 7.67 16.06 15.12
C GLY A 242 9.14 16.07 15.58
N GLN A 243 9.97 16.99 15.07
CA GLN A 243 11.32 17.21 15.62
C GLN A 243 11.28 18.30 16.69
N GLN A 244 11.74 17.99 17.92
CA GLN A 244 11.95 19.04 18.92
C GLN A 244 13.12 19.93 18.46
N PRO A 245 13.02 21.26 18.59
CA PRO A 245 14.18 22.11 18.36
C PRO A 245 15.28 21.71 19.33
N THR A 246 16.46 21.39 18.82
CA THR A 246 17.66 21.22 19.66
C THR A 246 17.83 22.50 20.49
N PRO A 247 17.88 22.42 21.83
CA PRO A 247 18.14 23.60 22.65
C PRO A 247 19.49 24.20 22.22
N ARG A 248 19.50 25.50 21.94
CA ARG A 248 20.75 26.26 21.73
C ARG A 248 21.52 26.40 23.04
#